data_AF-A0AA38WF35-F1
#
_entry.id   AF-A0AA38WF35-F1
#
_cell.length_a   1.000
_cell.length_b   1.000
_cell.length_c   1.000
_cell.angle_alpha   90.00
_cell.angle_beta   90.00
_cell.angle_gamma   90.00
#
_symmetry.space_group_name_H-M   'P 1'
#
loop_
_entity.id
_entity.type
_entity.pdbx_description
1 polymer ?
#
loop_
_entity_poly.entity_id
_entity_poly.type
_entity_poly.pdbx_seq_one_letter_code
_entity_poly.pdbx_strand_id
1 'polypeptide(L)'
;MFLVFGGSEDEISVTGYSDASFQTDRDDFRSQLGYVFTLNGGAISWKSSKQDMIADSTTEAEYIAASDAAKEAIWLRNFLSDLRVVSSVSRPIDIFCDNSGAVAQAKEPREHHKSRHVLRKYHLIREIIGRGDVRICKIPTEENVADPLTKPLARVKHEAHANSIGMQYLEAIPLVTFPVPEHVTGDVTNVVSEHRFRLVD
;
A
#
# COMPACT_ATOMS: atom_id res chain seq x y z
N MET A 1 -4.48 -9.74 -13.59
CA MET A 1 -3.58 -9.55 -12.44
C MET A 1 -4.45 -9.68 -11.21
N PHE A 2 -4.00 -10.43 -10.22
CA PHE A 2 -4.78 -10.77 -9.02
C PHE A 2 -3.92 -10.50 -7.81
N LEU A 3 -4.59 -10.18 -6.71
CA LEU A 3 -3.93 -9.97 -5.44
C LEU A 3 -3.82 -11.31 -4.71
N VAL A 4 -2.60 -11.67 -4.33
CA VAL A 4 -2.30 -12.91 -3.61
C VAL A 4 -1.86 -12.58 -2.19
N PHE A 5 -2.45 -13.29 -1.23
CA PHE A 5 -2.08 -13.29 0.18
C PHE A 5 -1.37 -14.61 0.48
N GLY A 6 -0.26 -14.59 1.22
CA GLY A 6 0.51 -15.81 1.49
C GLY A 6 1.98 -15.55 1.85
N GLY A 7 2.26 -14.43 2.51
CA GLY A 7 3.57 -14.19 3.11
C GLY A 7 4.00 -15.37 3.99
N SER A 8 5.31 -15.60 4.07
CA SER A 8 5.90 -16.71 4.82
C SER A 8 5.92 -16.49 6.34
N GLU A 9 5.20 -15.49 6.84
CA GLU A 9 5.20 -15.14 8.25
C GLU A 9 4.09 -15.88 8.99
N ASP A 10 4.45 -16.47 10.14
CA ASP A 10 3.51 -17.18 11.01
C ASP A 10 2.49 -16.23 11.67
N GLU A 11 2.80 -14.93 11.78
CA GLU A 11 1.94 -13.90 12.35
C GLU A 11 1.42 -12.93 11.27
N ILE A 12 0.11 -12.82 11.15
CA ILE A 12 -0.54 -11.85 10.25
C ILE A 12 -0.28 -10.44 10.81
N SER A 13 0.47 -9.62 10.08
CA SER A 13 0.78 -8.23 10.46
C SER A 13 0.51 -7.24 9.32
N VAL A 14 0.11 -6.02 9.69
CA VAL A 14 -0.06 -4.92 8.74
C VAL A 14 1.23 -4.12 8.66
N THR A 15 1.71 -3.89 7.44
CA THR A 15 2.87 -3.03 7.19
C THR A 15 2.48 -1.93 6.20
N GLY A 16 2.83 -0.68 6.52
CA GLY A 16 2.63 0.47 5.66
C GLY A 16 3.92 0.93 4.99
N TYR A 17 3.79 1.51 3.80
CA TYR A 17 4.85 2.18 3.07
C TYR A 17 4.32 3.52 2.58
N SER A 18 5.15 4.56 2.64
CA SER A 18 4.82 5.89 2.13
C SER A 18 5.97 6.46 1.31
N ASP A 19 5.64 7.23 0.29
CA ASP A 19 6.60 7.94 -0.56
C ASP A 19 5.98 9.25 -1.05
N ALA A 20 6.82 10.21 -1.44
CA ALA A 20 6.40 11.41 -2.13
C ALA A 20 7.39 11.84 -3.22
N SER A 21 6.86 12.17 -4.40
CA SER A 21 7.63 12.81 -5.46
C SER A 21 7.40 14.32 -5.45
N PHE A 22 8.46 15.07 -5.15
CA PHE A 22 8.42 16.53 -4.93
C PHE A 22 8.16 17.31 -6.22
N GLN A 23 7.26 18.30 -6.16
CA GLN A 23 6.98 19.25 -7.26
C GLN A 23 6.76 18.57 -8.62
N THR A 24 6.01 17.47 -8.63
CA THR A 24 5.70 16.72 -9.84
C THR A 24 4.77 17.47 -10.79
N ASP A 25 3.90 18.33 -10.25
CA ASP A 25 3.02 19.17 -11.04
C ASP A 25 3.70 20.52 -11.33
N ARG A 26 3.84 20.87 -12.62
CA ARG A 26 4.51 22.11 -13.06
C ARG A 26 3.60 23.33 -13.02
N ASP A 27 2.28 23.13 -12.96
CA ASP A 27 1.32 24.24 -12.99
C ASP A 27 1.11 24.83 -11.60
N ASP A 28 1.12 24.00 -10.55
CA ASP A 28 0.92 24.45 -9.16
C ASP A 28 1.96 23.99 -8.15
N PHE A 29 3.06 23.37 -8.62
CA PHE A 29 4.19 22.92 -7.80
C PHE A 29 3.83 21.94 -6.68
N ARG A 30 2.67 21.28 -6.76
CA ARG A 30 2.29 20.26 -5.79
C ARG A 30 3.01 18.95 -6.09
N SER A 31 3.38 18.29 -4.99
CA SER A 31 4.00 16.97 -5.02
C SER A 31 2.95 15.88 -5.22
N GLN A 32 3.38 14.71 -5.68
CA GLN A 32 2.59 13.48 -5.65
C GLN A 32 2.91 12.73 -4.37
N LEU A 33 1.90 12.28 -3.63
CA LEU A 33 2.06 11.34 -2.52
C LEU A 33 1.53 9.97 -2.89
N GLY A 34 2.05 8.96 -2.20
CA GLY A 34 1.60 7.60 -2.33
C GLY A 34 1.81 6.82 -1.04
N TYR A 35 0.92 5.87 -0.79
CA TYR A 35 1.12 4.86 0.25
C TYR A 35 0.49 3.54 -0.14
N VAL A 36 1.01 2.46 0.44
CA VAL A 36 0.43 1.12 0.35
C VAL A 36 0.57 0.43 1.71
N PHE A 37 -0.49 -0.24 2.13
CA PHE A 37 -0.53 -1.11 3.29
C PHE A 37 -0.66 -2.54 2.81
N THR A 38 0.20 -3.42 3.29
CA THR A 38 0.18 -4.84 3.02
C THR A 38 -0.22 -5.62 4.25
N LEU A 39 -0.89 -6.76 4.03
CA LEU A 39 -1.23 -7.76 5.01
C LEU A 39 -0.82 -9.10 4.42
N ASN A 40 0.02 -9.86 5.13
CA ASN A 40 0.48 -11.17 4.68
C ASN A 40 1.00 -11.18 3.21
N GLY A 41 1.78 -10.17 2.83
CA GLY A 41 2.36 -10.01 1.49
C GLY A 41 1.45 -9.40 0.41
N GLY A 42 0.16 -9.21 0.67
CA GLY A 42 -0.79 -8.61 -0.28
C GLY A 42 -1.21 -7.20 0.12
N ALA A 43 -1.29 -6.26 -0.83
CA ALA A 43 -1.83 -4.91 -0.61
C ALA A 43 -3.32 -4.90 -0.20
N ILE A 44 -3.65 -4.31 0.94
CA ILE A 44 -5.03 -4.19 1.45
C ILE A 44 -5.60 -2.76 1.37
N SER A 45 -4.74 -1.75 1.33
CA SER A 45 -5.12 -0.35 1.13
C SER A 45 -3.99 0.38 0.42
N TRP A 46 -4.31 1.26 -0.51
CA TRP A 46 -3.31 2.04 -1.25
C TRP A 46 -3.90 3.37 -1.72
N LYS A 47 -3.01 4.33 -1.97
CA LYS A 47 -3.37 5.65 -2.52
C LYS A 47 -2.24 6.15 -3.39
N SER A 48 -2.60 6.79 -4.50
CA SER A 48 -1.74 7.68 -5.27
C SER A 48 -2.53 8.97 -5.49
N SER A 49 -2.02 10.11 -5.03
CA SER A 49 -2.75 11.36 -5.09
C SER A 49 -1.83 12.56 -5.03
N LYS A 50 -2.27 13.65 -5.68
CA LYS A 50 -1.60 14.94 -5.61
C LYS A 50 -1.79 15.54 -4.22
N GLN A 51 -0.73 16.10 -3.63
CA GLN A 51 -0.80 16.71 -2.31
C GLN A 51 -1.70 17.96 -2.32
N ASP A 52 -2.50 18.14 -1.27
CA ASP A 52 -3.35 19.34 -1.14
C ASP A 52 -2.53 20.62 -0.87
N MET A 53 -1.35 20.46 -0.29
CA MET A 53 -0.45 21.54 0.10
C MET A 53 0.80 21.54 -0.79
N ILE A 54 1.33 22.73 -1.03
CA ILE A 54 2.66 22.90 -1.60
C ILE A 54 3.66 22.65 -0.47
N ALA A 55 4.61 21.74 -0.70
CA ALA A 55 5.71 21.49 0.20
C ALA A 55 6.89 22.40 -0.18
N ASP A 56 7.66 22.85 0.81
CA ASP A 56 8.86 23.67 0.57
C ASP A 56 10.11 22.81 0.33
N SER A 57 10.03 21.50 0.54
CA SER A 57 11.13 20.56 0.31
C SER A 57 10.64 19.13 0.07
N THR A 58 11.50 18.28 -0.51
CA THR A 58 11.26 16.83 -0.61
C THR A 58 11.00 16.20 0.76
N THR A 59 11.74 16.63 1.79
CA THR A 59 11.54 16.13 3.17
C THR A 59 10.14 16.43 3.68
N GLU A 60 9.64 17.63 3.38
CA GLU A 60 8.29 18.03 3.79
C GLU A 60 7.21 17.30 2.99
N ALA A 61 7.40 17.10 1.69
CA ALA A 61 6.49 16.30 0.87
C ALA A 61 6.39 14.86 1.42
N GLU A 62 7.52 14.23 1.72
CA GLU A 62 7.58 12.90 2.34
C GLU A 62 6.88 12.86 3.70
N TYR A 63 7.07 13.90 4.51
CA TYR A 63 6.38 14.01 5.80
C TYR A 63 4.86 14.13 5.64
N ILE A 64 4.39 14.88 4.63
CA ILE A 64 2.96 15.01 4.33
C ILE A 64 2.39 13.65 3.89
N ALA A 65 3.12 12.89 3.06
CA ALA A 65 2.73 11.54 2.65
C ALA A 65 2.66 10.57 3.84
N ALA A 66 3.68 10.56 4.70
CA ALA A 66 3.69 9.76 5.93
C ALA A 66 2.53 10.14 6.87
N SER A 67 2.11 11.40 6.89
CA SER A 67 0.97 11.84 7.71
C SER A 67 -0.36 11.35 7.18
N ASP A 68 -0.53 11.30 5.86
CA ASP A 68 -1.70 10.69 5.23
C ASP A 68 -1.73 9.17 5.48
N ALA A 69 -0.58 8.51 5.32
CA ALA A 69 -0.45 7.08 5.64
C ALA A 69 -0.76 6.79 7.12
N ALA A 70 -0.30 7.63 8.06
CA ALA A 70 -0.59 7.43 9.48
C ALA A 70 -2.10 7.51 9.81
N LYS A 71 -2.86 8.34 9.10
CA LYS A 71 -4.33 8.38 9.24
C LYS A 71 -4.98 7.10 8.74
N GLU A 72 -4.53 6.62 7.58
CA GLU A 72 -5.00 5.36 7.01
C GLU A 72 -4.66 4.18 7.94
N ALA A 73 -3.46 4.17 8.52
CA ALA A 73 -3.04 3.15 9.49
C ALA A 73 -3.97 3.09 10.71
N ILE A 74 -4.39 4.23 11.25
CA ILE A 74 -5.37 4.25 12.35
C ILE A 74 -6.72 3.69 11.91
N TRP A 75 -7.18 4.08 10.72
CA TRP A 75 -8.43 3.56 10.19
C TRP A 75 -8.37 2.04 10.03
N LEU A 76 -7.30 1.51 9.42
CA LEU A 76 -7.05 0.08 9.27
C LEU A 76 -6.94 -0.62 10.63
N ARG A 77 -6.26 -0.02 11.60
CA ARG A 77 -6.12 -0.56 12.96
C ARG A 77 -7.50 -0.76 13.61
N ASN A 78 -8.35 0.26 13.54
CA ASN A 78 -9.71 0.18 14.11
C ASN A 78 -10.54 -0.86 13.37
N PHE A 79 -10.52 -0.83 12.03
CA PHE A 79 -11.25 -1.77 11.19
C PHE A 79 -10.86 -3.24 11.48
N LEU A 80 -9.56 -3.53 11.54
CA LEU A 80 -9.07 -4.88 11.82
C LEU A 80 -9.31 -5.33 13.26
N SER A 81 -9.26 -4.39 14.22
CA SER A 81 -9.63 -4.64 15.61
C SER A 81 -11.09 -5.05 15.73
N ASP A 82 -11.98 -4.38 14.99
CA ASP A 82 -13.42 -4.68 14.99
C ASP A 82 -13.72 -6.05 14.36
N LEU A 83 -12.97 -6.41 13.31
CA LEU A 83 -13.08 -7.73 12.67
C LEU A 83 -12.54 -8.88 13.54
N ARG A 84 -11.66 -8.60 14.51
CA ARG A 84 -11.00 -9.61 15.38
C ARG A 84 -10.25 -10.72 14.62
N VAL A 85 -9.85 -10.44 13.39
CA VAL A 85 -9.15 -11.39 12.50
C VAL A 85 -7.63 -11.28 12.57
N VAL A 86 -7.09 -10.19 13.12
CA VAL A 86 -5.64 -9.95 13.21
C VAL A 86 -5.26 -9.63 14.66
N SER A 87 -4.57 -10.54 15.32
CA SER A 87 -4.13 -10.39 16.73
C SER A 87 -3.00 -9.36 16.91
N SER A 88 -2.21 -9.13 15.86
CA SER A 88 -1.08 -8.19 15.88
C SER A 88 -1.50 -6.72 15.90
N VAL A 89 -2.78 -6.41 15.68
CA VAL A 89 -3.35 -5.04 15.70
C VAL A 89 -3.11 -4.33 17.04
N SER A 90 -2.86 -5.08 18.11
CA SER A 90 -2.46 -4.52 19.41
C SER A 90 -1.11 -3.78 19.37
N ARG A 91 -0.23 -4.12 18.43
CA ARG A 91 1.11 -3.54 18.25
C ARG A 91 1.05 -2.29 17.36
N PRO A 92 2.03 -1.37 17.45
CA PRO A 92 2.11 -0.25 16.52
C PRO A 92 2.25 -0.75 15.07
N ILE A 93 1.53 -0.13 14.13
CA ILE A 93 1.72 -0.40 12.69
C ILE A 93 2.99 0.32 12.24
N ASP A 94 3.90 -0.41 11.60
CA ASP A 94 5.10 0.17 11.03
C ASP A 94 4.78 0.81 9.68
N ILE A 95 5.16 2.07 9.50
CA ILE A 95 5.11 2.78 8.23
C ILE A 95 6.55 3.08 7.81
N PHE A 96 6.96 2.46 6.71
CA PHE A 96 8.27 2.64 6.12
C PHE A 96 8.29 3.83 5.16
N CYS A 97 9.30 4.68 5.32
CA CYS A 97 9.58 5.83 4.45
C CYS A 97 11.08 5.84 4.15
N ASP A 98 11.46 6.21 2.93
CA ASP A 98 12.85 6.25 2.52
C ASP A 98 13.53 7.62 2.80
N ASN A 99 12.80 8.59 3.32
CA ASN A 99 13.37 9.90 3.63
C ASN A 99 13.79 10.01 5.10
N SER A 100 15.10 9.99 5.35
CA SER A 100 15.66 10.13 6.70
C SER A 100 15.26 11.44 7.40
N GLY A 101 15.07 12.53 6.64
CA GLY A 101 14.62 13.81 7.15
C GLY A 101 13.20 13.74 7.69
N ALA A 102 12.29 13.08 6.96
CA ALA A 102 10.90 12.91 7.36
C ALA A 102 10.80 12.00 8.60
N VAL A 103 11.57 10.90 8.62
CA VAL A 103 11.66 10.00 9.77
C VAL A 103 12.19 10.73 11.01
N ALA A 104 13.25 11.54 10.85
CA ALA A 104 13.80 12.33 11.95
C ALA A 104 12.79 13.36 12.47
N GLN A 105 12.08 14.05 11.59
CA GLN A 105 11.05 15.02 11.96
C GLN A 105 9.84 14.41 12.69
N ALA A 106 9.54 13.12 12.43
CA ALA A 106 8.49 12.39 13.11
C ALA A 106 8.89 12.06 14.56
N LYS A 107 10.18 11.76 14.78
CA LYS A 107 10.74 11.41 16.10
C LYS A 107 11.11 12.63 16.94
N GLU A 108 11.71 13.64 16.33
CA GLU A 108 12.29 14.79 17.02
C GLU A 108 11.65 16.12 16.55
N PRO A 109 11.11 16.92 17.48
CA PRO A 109 10.69 18.27 17.17
C PRO A 109 11.88 19.18 16.86
N ARG A 110 12.02 19.54 15.57
CA ARG A 110 12.86 20.67 15.17
C ARG A 110 11.99 21.89 14.93
N GLU A 111 12.33 23.00 15.57
CA GLU A 111 11.70 24.29 15.32
C GLU A 111 12.14 24.79 13.95
N HIS A 112 11.16 24.91 13.05
CA HIS A 112 11.31 25.56 11.76
C HIS A 112 10.06 26.41 11.53
N HIS A 113 10.23 27.55 10.86
CA HIS A 113 9.12 28.37 10.40
C HIS A 113 8.37 27.62 9.29
N LYS A 114 7.31 26.88 9.65
CA LYS A 114 6.46 26.12 8.72
C LYS A 114 5.06 26.72 8.65
N SER A 115 4.35 26.47 7.56
CA SER A 115 2.94 26.87 7.43
C SER A 115 2.07 26.20 8.50
N ARG A 116 0.95 26.83 8.88
CA ARG A 116 0.02 26.27 9.88
C ARG A 116 -0.54 24.90 9.50
N HIS A 117 -0.82 24.68 8.21
CA HIS A 117 -1.36 23.41 7.73
C HIS A 117 -0.34 22.28 7.87
N VAL A 118 0.92 22.58 7.59
CA VAL A 118 2.04 21.66 7.75
C VAL A 118 2.21 21.37 9.23
N LEU A 119 2.31 22.37 10.11
CA LEU A 119 2.41 22.16 11.57
C LEU A 119 1.33 21.23 12.12
N ARG A 120 0.07 21.35 11.64
CA ARG A 120 -1.01 20.43 12.04
C ARG A 120 -0.69 18.96 11.73
N LYS A 121 -0.11 18.67 10.57
CA LYS A 121 0.31 17.30 10.20
C LYS A 121 1.41 16.79 11.13
N TYR A 122 2.31 17.67 11.58
CA TYR A 122 3.37 17.32 12.53
C TYR A 122 2.82 16.97 13.91
N HIS A 123 1.91 17.78 14.41
CA HIS A 123 1.23 17.49 15.67
C HIS A 123 0.45 16.18 15.59
N LEU A 124 -0.26 15.95 14.49
CA LEU A 124 -1.01 14.71 14.28
C LEU A 124 -0.11 13.48 14.32
N ILE A 125 0.93 13.39 13.48
CA ILE A 125 1.83 12.22 13.50
C ILE A 125 2.39 11.97 14.89
N ARG A 126 2.82 13.02 15.60
CA ARG A 126 3.40 12.89 16.94
C ARG A 126 2.41 12.36 17.97
N GLU A 127 1.16 12.80 17.91
CA GLU A 127 0.10 12.30 18.78
C GLU A 127 -0.12 10.79 18.55
N ILE A 128 -0.13 10.36 17.28
CA ILE A 128 -0.30 8.97 16.88
C ILE A 128 0.88 8.11 17.34
N ILE A 129 2.11 8.59 17.13
CA ILE A 129 3.33 7.90 17.61
C ILE A 129 3.36 7.85 19.14
N GLY A 130 2.98 8.94 19.81
CA GLY A 130 2.95 9.05 21.26
C GLY A 130 1.94 8.11 21.92
N ARG A 131 0.84 7.79 21.23
CA ARG A 131 -0.11 6.75 21.64
C ARG A 131 0.40 5.32 21.43
N GLY A 132 1.44 5.15 20.62
CA GLY A 132 1.94 3.84 20.22
C GLY A 132 1.10 3.17 19.14
N ASP A 133 0.28 3.92 18.40
CA ASP A 133 -0.58 3.37 17.34
C ASP A 133 0.24 3.04 16.08
N VAL A 134 1.26 3.85 15.79
CA VAL A 134 2.10 3.78 14.58
C VAL A 134 3.57 4.05 14.91
N ARG A 135 4.49 3.43 14.16
CA ARG A 135 5.92 3.81 14.13
C ARG A 135 6.34 4.19 12.72
N ILE A 136 7.06 5.30 12.59
CA ILE A 136 7.67 5.71 11.32
C ILE A 136 9.12 5.21 11.26
N CYS A 137 9.41 4.38 10.26
CA CYS A 137 10.67 3.66 10.11
C CYS A 137 11.38 4.03 8.80
N LYS A 138 12.71 4.05 8.81
CA LYS A 138 13.51 4.26 7.60
C LYS A 138 13.67 2.93 6.86
N ILE A 139 13.49 2.95 5.55
CA ILE A 139 13.77 1.83 4.64
C ILE A 139 14.67 2.30 3.47
N PRO A 140 15.49 1.45 2.83
CA PRO A 140 16.15 1.80 1.58
C PRO A 140 15.14 2.15 0.46
N THR A 141 15.45 3.11 -0.40
CA THR A 141 14.58 3.51 -1.52
C THR A 141 14.28 2.35 -2.48
N GLU A 142 15.24 1.45 -2.69
CA GLU A 142 15.04 0.27 -3.56
C GLU A 142 14.04 -0.75 -2.97
N GLU A 143 13.76 -0.67 -1.67
CA GLU A 143 12.81 -1.53 -0.98
C GLU A 143 11.47 -0.82 -0.71
N ASN A 144 11.35 0.47 -1.07
CA ASN A 144 10.12 1.22 -0.84
C ASN A 144 9.07 0.90 -1.92
N VAL A 145 8.15 0.00 -1.60
CA VAL A 145 7.10 -0.45 -2.51
C VAL A 145 6.03 0.61 -2.81
N ALA A 146 6.08 1.78 -2.14
CA ALA A 146 5.24 2.93 -2.47
C ALA A 146 5.79 3.76 -3.65
N ASP A 147 7.05 3.54 -4.07
CA ASP A 147 7.69 4.25 -5.20
C ASP A 147 6.83 4.29 -6.48
N PRO A 148 6.23 3.16 -6.95
CA PRO A 148 5.42 3.16 -8.17
C PRO A 148 4.18 4.07 -8.08
N LEU A 149 3.77 4.45 -6.88
CA LEU A 149 2.58 5.27 -6.65
C LEU A 149 2.85 6.77 -6.82
N THR A 150 4.11 7.20 -6.87
CA THR A 150 4.45 8.63 -6.92
C THR A 150 5.28 9.03 -8.13
N LYS A 151 6.03 8.07 -8.71
CA LYS A 151 7.02 8.30 -9.76
C LYS A 151 6.90 7.25 -10.86
N PRO A 152 7.13 7.63 -12.14
CA PRO A 152 7.26 6.66 -13.21
C PRO A 152 8.54 5.84 -13.01
N LEU A 153 8.40 4.52 -12.98
CA LEU A 153 9.53 3.59 -12.82
C LEU A 153 9.79 2.79 -14.10
N ALA A 154 11.04 2.36 -14.29
CA ALA A 154 11.37 1.39 -15.31
C ALA A 154 10.63 0.07 -15.07
N ARG A 155 10.25 -0.61 -16.16
CA ARG A 155 9.42 -1.83 -16.12
C ARG A 155 9.88 -2.86 -15.09
N VAL A 156 11.18 -3.16 -15.06
CA VAL A 156 11.75 -4.17 -14.16
C VAL A 156 11.53 -3.81 -12.69
N LYS A 157 11.77 -2.55 -12.31
CA LYS A 157 11.57 -2.08 -10.92
C LYS A 157 10.08 -2.01 -10.57
N HIS A 158 9.25 -1.56 -11.51
CA HIS A 158 7.80 -1.55 -11.35
C HIS A 158 7.24 -2.97 -11.12
N GLU A 159 7.63 -3.95 -11.94
CA GLU A 159 7.22 -5.35 -11.80
C GLU A 159 7.70 -5.96 -10.48
N ALA A 160 8.93 -5.65 -10.05
CA ALA A 160 9.44 -6.10 -8.75
C ALA A 160 8.59 -5.56 -7.58
N HIS A 161 8.27 -4.27 -7.57
CA HIS A 161 7.42 -3.68 -6.52
C HIS A 161 5.98 -4.20 -6.57
N ALA A 162 5.41 -4.37 -7.77
CA ALA A 162 4.08 -4.95 -7.92
C ALA A 162 4.02 -6.37 -7.34
N ASN A 163 5.01 -7.21 -7.64
CA ASN A 163 5.10 -8.56 -7.09
C ASN A 163 5.23 -8.54 -5.56
N SER A 164 6.01 -7.61 -4.99
CA SER A 164 6.19 -7.50 -3.52
C SER A 164 4.94 -7.07 -2.76
N ILE A 165 3.95 -6.49 -3.44
CA ILE A 165 2.64 -6.17 -2.85
C ILE A 165 1.56 -7.17 -3.24
N GLY A 166 1.97 -8.36 -3.74
CA GLY A 166 1.09 -9.47 -4.03
C GLY A 166 0.38 -9.39 -5.39
N MET A 167 0.75 -8.47 -6.27
CA MET A 167 0.15 -8.35 -7.60
C MET A 167 0.79 -9.33 -8.58
N GLN A 168 0.08 -10.41 -8.90
CA GLN A 168 0.59 -11.48 -9.77
C GLN A 168 -0.25 -11.63 -11.05
N TYR A 169 0.39 -12.04 -12.14
CA TYR A 169 -0.32 -12.48 -13.35
C TYR A 169 -0.88 -13.89 -13.15
N LEU A 170 -2.07 -14.18 -13.67
CA LEU A 170 -2.45 -15.58 -13.87
C LEU A 170 -1.54 -16.12 -14.97
N GLU A 171 -0.69 -17.08 -14.64
CA GLU A 171 -0.30 -18.04 -15.67
C GLU A 171 -1.58 -18.75 -16.10
N ALA A 172 -1.80 -18.88 -17.41
CA ALA A 172 -2.97 -19.55 -17.94
C ALA A 172 -3.15 -20.88 -17.21
N ILE A 173 -4.27 -21.04 -16.50
CA ILE A 173 -4.64 -22.32 -15.88
C ILE A 173 -4.47 -23.34 -17.00
N PRO A 174 -3.53 -24.31 -16.91
CA PRO A 174 -3.48 -25.35 -17.91
C PRO A 174 -4.87 -25.97 -17.87
N LEU A 175 -5.59 -25.90 -18.99
CA LEU A 175 -6.91 -26.49 -19.12
C LEU A 175 -6.76 -27.91 -18.59
N VAL A 176 -7.32 -28.18 -17.41
CA VAL A 176 -7.44 -29.53 -16.91
C VAL A 176 -8.42 -30.18 -17.87
N THR A 177 -7.88 -30.81 -18.91
CA THR A 177 -8.68 -31.62 -19.82
C THR A 177 -9.14 -32.80 -19.00
N PHE A 178 -10.37 -32.73 -18.48
CA PHE A 178 -11.01 -33.90 -17.93
C PHE A 178 -11.04 -34.96 -19.04
N PRO A 179 -10.56 -36.19 -18.79
CA PRO A 179 -10.68 -37.26 -19.77
C PRO A 179 -12.16 -37.44 -20.08
N VAL A 180 -12.53 -37.26 -21.35
CA VAL A 180 -13.89 -37.53 -21.82
C VAL A 180 -14.13 -39.03 -21.61
N PRO A 181 -15.13 -39.44 -20.83
CA PRO A 181 -15.43 -40.86 -20.67
C PRO A 181 -15.78 -41.47 -22.03
N GLU A 182 -15.15 -42.58 -22.41
CA GLU A 182 -15.31 -43.23 -23.74
C GLU A 182 -16.72 -43.78 -24.02
N HIS A 183 -17.71 -43.54 -23.16
CA HIS A 183 -19.07 -44.07 -23.32
C HIS A 183 -20.15 -43.01 -23.14
N VAL A 184 -20.21 -42.06 -24.08
CA VAL A 184 -21.48 -41.43 -24.44
C VAL A 184 -21.57 -41.33 -25.98
N THR A 185 -22.15 -42.34 -26.61
CA THR A 185 -22.67 -42.23 -27.98
C THR A 185 -23.95 -41.39 -27.92
N GLY A 186 -23.83 -40.08 -28.09
CA GLY A 186 -24.96 -39.16 -28.11
C GLY A 186 -24.51 -37.76 -28.51
N ASP A 187 -25.15 -37.22 -29.55
CA ASP A 187 -24.86 -35.94 -30.21
C ASP A 187 -24.66 -34.77 -29.21
N VAL A 188 -23.42 -34.26 -29.11
CA VAL A 188 -23.03 -33.14 -28.24
C VAL A 188 -22.62 -31.94 -29.08
N THR A 189 -23.62 -31.25 -29.60
CA THR A 189 -23.46 -29.90 -30.19
C THR A 189 -23.97 -28.78 -29.27
N ASN A 190 -24.34 -29.05 -28.00
CA ASN A 190 -25.04 -28.04 -27.18
C ASN A 190 -24.76 -28.01 -25.66
N VAL A 191 -23.52 -28.26 -25.18
CA VAL A 191 -23.24 -28.18 -23.72
C VAL A 191 -22.13 -27.17 -23.34
N VAL A 192 -21.56 -26.42 -24.29
CA VAL A 192 -20.46 -25.46 -23.98
C VAL A 192 -20.96 -24.04 -23.67
N SER A 193 -22.27 -23.77 -23.71
CA SER A 193 -22.82 -22.43 -23.50
C SER A 193 -23.37 -22.13 -22.10
N GLU A 194 -23.56 -23.12 -21.22
CA GLU A 194 -24.37 -22.91 -19.99
C GLU A 194 -23.60 -22.67 -18.68
N HIS A 195 -22.27 -22.78 -18.64
CA HIS A 195 -21.52 -22.61 -17.38
C HIS A 195 -20.77 -21.27 -17.24
N ARG A 196 -21.10 -20.26 -18.06
CA ARG A 196 -20.40 -18.96 -18.03
C ARG A 196 -21.10 -17.86 -17.21
N PHE A 197 -22.21 -18.15 -16.54
CA PHE A 197 -22.89 -17.17 -15.68
C PHE A 197 -23.36 -17.82 -14.39
N ARG A 198 -22.50 -17.77 -13.36
CA ARG A 198 -22.88 -17.73 -11.93
C ARG A 198 -21.59 -17.69 -11.13
N LEU A 199 -21.18 -16.48 -10.75
CA LEU A 199 -20.42 -16.14 -9.54
C LEU A 199 -20.15 -14.62 -9.59
N VAL A 200 -21.22 -13.84 -9.51
CA VAL A 200 -21.23 -12.50 -8.91
C VAL A 200 -22.63 -12.36 -8.29
N ASP A 201 -22.69 -12.51 -6.98
CA ASP A 201 -23.60 -11.83 -6.06
C ASP A 201 -22.83 -11.67 -4.73
#